data_AF-W1YVB3-F1
#
_entry.id   AF-W1YVB3-F1
#
_cell.length_a   1.000
_cell.length_b   1.000
_cell.length_c   1.000
_cell.angle_alpha   90.00
_cell.angle_beta   90.00
_cell.angle_gamma   90.00
#
_symmetry.space_group_name_H-M   'P 1'
#
loop_
_entity.id
_entity.type
_entity.pdbx_description
1 polymer ?
#
loop_
_entity_poly.entity_id
_entity_poly.type
_entity_poly.pdbx_seq_one_letter_code
_entity_poly.pdbx_strand_id
1 'polypeptide(L)'
;AGEHDLNYAYAQFFTGHQDPRVMEHYRAHLPEGATSGQALSALCVSAAATREEAWEQALVAGDFRLTLRTGRGSTEGFRTPDQIPAERREQVESYLAQDTSVIIGTYDEVAEVISSFAANHGT
;
A
#
# COMPACT_ATOMS: atom_id res chain seq x y z
N ALA A 1 -20.39 -6.09 -1.96
CA ALA A 1 -20.02 -6.19 -0.54
C ALA A 1 -21.15 -5.70 0.35
N GLY A 2 -21.57 -4.42 0.22
CA GLY A 2 -22.67 -3.86 1.02
C GLY A 2 -23.97 -4.65 0.92
N GLU A 3 -24.45 -4.91 -0.31
CA GLU A 3 -25.71 -5.65 -0.55
C GLU A 3 -25.72 -7.10 0.02
N HIS A 4 -24.55 -7.63 0.39
CA HIS A 4 -24.39 -8.98 0.89
C HIS A 4 -23.98 -9.03 2.38
N ASP A 5 -24.11 -7.92 3.11
CA ASP A 5 -23.71 -7.80 4.53
C ASP A 5 -22.27 -8.28 4.79
N LEU A 6 -21.33 -7.89 3.92
CA LEU A 6 -19.91 -8.19 4.06
C LEU A 6 -19.12 -6.93 4.40
N ASN A 7 -18.08 -7.07 5.22
CA ASN A 7 -17.05 -6.03 5.38
C ASN A 7 -16.31 -5.77 4.07
N TYR A 8 -15.69 -4.60 3.93
CA TYR A 8 -15.02 -4.18 2.71
C TYR A 8 -13.52 -3.94 2.92
N ALA A 9 -12.68 -4.46 2.03
CA ALA A 9 -11.24 -4.19 2.01
C ALA A 9 -10.88 -3.38 0.76
N TYR A 10 -10.37 -2.16 0.95
CA TYR A 10 -9.88 -1.28 -0.11
C TYR A 10 -8.38 -1.51 -0.33
N ALA A 11 -8.01 -1.93 -1.53
CA ALA A 11 -6.62 -2.19 -1.91
C ALA A 11 -5.85 -0.90 -2.25
N GLN A 12 -5.69 0.00 -1.27
CA GLN A 12 -5.10 1.32 -1.51
C GLN A 12 -3.63 1.26 -1.90
N PHE A 13 -2.93 0.22 -1.46
CA PHE A 13 -1.53 0.05 -1.79
C PHE A 13 -1.25 0.12 -3.30
N PHE A 14 -2.20 -0.16 -4.20
CA PHE A 14 -1.97 0.01 -5.64
C PHE A 14 -1.88 1.47 -6.09
N THR A 15 -2.67 2.37 -5.49
CA THR A 15 -2.85 3.75 -5.95
C THR A 15 -2.18 4.77 -5.04
N GLY A 16 -1.90 4.43 -3.79
CA GLY A 16 -1.48 5.38 -2.74
C GLY A 16 -2.59 6.33 -2.29
N HIS A 17 -3.76 6.31 -2.94
CA HIS A 17 -4.87 7.20 -2.68
C HIS A 17 -6.18 6.41 -2.51
N GLN A 18 -6.93 6.72 -1.45
CA GLN A 18 -8.28 6.22 -1.24
C GLN A 18 -9.27 7.28 -1.69
N ASP A 19 -10.19 6.90 -2.56
CA ASP A 19 -11.36 7.73 -2.86
C ASP A 19 -12.43 7.50 -1.78
N PRO A 20 -12.75 8.50 -0.93
CA PRO A 20 -13.75 8.36 0.14
C PRO A 20 -15.12 7.93 -0.39
N ARG A 21 -15.45 8.28 -1.64
CA ARG A 21 -16.73 7.95 -2.28
C ARG A 21 -16.94 6.46 -2.43
N VAL A 22 -15.87 5.66 -2.50
CA VAL A 22 -15.99 4.19 -2.56
C VAL A 22 -16.49 3.63 -1.23
N MET A 23 -16.04 4.19 -0.10
CA MET A 23 -16.53 3.78 1.22
C MET A 23 -17.97 4.25 1.46
N GLU A 24 -18.28 5.48 1.05
CA GLU A 24 -19.65 6.01 1.11
C GLU A 24 -20.61 5.14 0.28
N HIS A 25 -20.20 4.79 -0.94
CA HIS A 25 -20.98 3.90 -1.81
C HIS A 25 -21.16 2.53 -1.17
N TYR A 26 -20.11 1.94 -0.60
CA TYR A 26 -20.22 0.67 0.14
C TYR A 26 -21.25 0.75 1.28
N ARG A 27 -21.16 1.77 2.14
CA ARG A 27 -22.04 1.95 3.29
C ARG A 27 -23.49 2.21 2.88
N ALA A 28 -23.71 2.94 1.78
CA ALA A 28 -25.05 3.22 1.27
C ALA A 28 -25.82 1.98 0.80
N HIS A 29 -25.12 0.86 0.54
CA HIS A 29 -25.72 -0.40 0.08
C HIS A 29 -25.82 -1.46 1.18
N LEU A 30 -25.52 -1.11 2.44
CA LEU A 30 -25.73 -2.04 3.56
C LEU A 30 -27.25 -2.24 3.80
N PRO A 31 -27.70 -3.49 4.02
CA PRO A 31 -29.10 -3.74 4.35
C PRO A 31 -29.47 -3.16 5.71
N GLU A 32 -30.76 -2.92 5.92
CA GLU A 32 -31.27 -2.54 7.24
C GLU A 32 -30.99 -3.65 8.26
N GLY A 33 -30.42 -3.30 9.43
CA GLY A 33 -30.00 -4.27 10.43
C GLY A 33 -28.70 -5.02 10.12
N ALA A 34 -27.89 -4.53 9.16
CA ALA A 34 -26.57 -5.06 8.83
C ALA A 34 -25.71 -5.35 10.07
N THR A 35 -25.03 -6.50 10.05
CA THR A 35 -24.06 -6.91 11.08
C THR A 35 -22.63 -6.59 10.69
N SER A 36 -22.41 -6.27 9.41
CA SER A 36 -21.15 -5.76 8.87
C SER A 36 -21.12 -4.23 8.82
N GLY A 37 -20.12 -3.66 8.14
CA GLY A 37 -19.97 -2.21 7.96
C GLY A 37 -18.55 -1.71 8.22
N GLN A 38 -17.63 -2.61 8.57
CA GLN A 38 -16.23 -2.27 8.76
C GLN A 38 -15.54 -2.15 7.40
N ALA A 39 -14.69 -1.14 7.29
CA ALA A 39 -13.79 -0.93 6.16
C ALA A 39 -12.34 -1.16 6.61
N LEU A 40 -11.58 -1.87 5.79
CA LEU A 40 -10.15 -2.07 5.95
C LEU A 40 -9.42 -1.44 4.76
N SER A 41 -8.40 -0.64 5.03
CA SER A 41 -7.53 -0.07 4.00
C SER A 41 -6.19 -0.81 4.00
N ALA A 42 -5.88 -1.49 2.90
CA ALA A 42 -4.60 -2.19 2.75
C ALA A 42 -3.53 -1.19 2.26
N LEU A 43 -2.48 -1.00 3.06
CA LEU A 43 -1.37 -0.08 2.80
C LEU A 43 -0.08 -0.86 2.49
N CYS A 44 0.81 -0.27 1.69
CA CYS A 44 2.17 -0.78 1.52
C CYS A 44 3.11 0.07 2.36
N VAL A 45 3.78 -0.56 3.31
CA VAL A 45 4.53 0.12 4.36
C VAL A 45 5.89 -0.55 4.52
N SER A 46 6.92 0.26 4.63
CA SER A 46 8.26 -0.13 5.07
C SER A 46 8.66 0.76 6.24
N ALA A 47 8.83 0.15 7.42
CA ALA A 47 9.08 0.85 8.67
C ALA A 47 10.25 0.20 9.41
N ALA A 48 11.23 1.00 9.80
CA ALA A 48 12.41 0.53 10.50
C ALA A 48 12.90 1.53 11.56
N ALA A 49 13.99 1.21 12.26
CA ALA A 49 14.59 2.12 13.22
C ALA A 49 15.25 3.33 12.53
N THR A 50 15.78 3.15 11.32
CA THR A 50 16.37 4.22 10.51
C THR A 50 15.69 4.32 9.16
N ARG A 51 15.79 5.49 8.53
CA ARG A 51 15.20 5.74 7.22
C ARG A 51 15.93 4.96 6.13
N GLU A 52 17.24 4.77 6.26
CA GLU A 52 18.05 3.97 5.35
C GLU A 52 17.64 2.49 5.38
N GLU A 53 17.39 1.93 6.56
CA GLU A 53 16.94 0.55 6.69
C GLU A 53 15.52 0.36 6.10
N ALA A 54 14.61 1.29 6.40
CA ALA A 54 13.27 1.28 5.83
C ALA A 54 13.31 1.40 4.30
N TRP A 55 14.22 2.21 3.77
CA TRP A 55 14.43 2.34 2.33
C TRP A 55 14.95 1.03 1.70
N GLU A 56 15.95 0.40 2.31
CA GLU A 56 16.51 -0.88 1.84
C GLU A 56 15.41 -1.96 1.76
N GLN A 57 14.60 -2.09 2.81
CA GLN A 57 13.47 -3.02 2.87
C GLN A 57 12.42 -2.74 1.78
N ALA A 58 12.19 -1.46 1.46
CA ALA A 58 11.19 -1.04 0.48
C ALA A 58 11.58 -1.36 -0.97
N LEU A 59 12.86 -1.68 -1.26
CA LEU A 59 13.30 -2.07 -2.59
C LEU A 59 12.58 -3.31 -3.13
N VAL A 60 12.17 -4.23 -2.24
CA VAL A 60 11.37 -5.41 -2.61
C VAL A 60 10.04 -4.98 -3.23
N ALA A 61 9.34 -4.05 -2.57
CA ALA A 61 8.07 -3.51 -3.05
C ALA A 61 8.26 -2.68 -4.33
N GLY A 62 9.32 -1.86 -4.38
CA GLY A 62 9.67 -1.08 -5.56
C GLY A 62 9.96 -1.96 -6.78
N ASP A 63 10.73 -3.03 -6.63
CA ASP A 63 11.05 -3.96 -7.72
C ASP A 63 9.80 -4.68 -8.24
N PHE A 64 8.96 -5.17 -7.33
CA PHE A 64 7.71 -5.80 -7.71
C PHE A 64 6.79 -4.85 -8.49
N ARG A 65 6.62 -3.61 -8.01
CA ARG A 65 5.78 -2.60 -8.67
C ARG A 65 6.33 -2.18 -10.02
N LEU A 66 7.64 -1.96 -10.13
CA LEU A 66 8.29 -1.63 -11.39
C LEU A 66 8.14 -2.77 -12.40
N THR A 67 8.16 -4.02 -11.94
CA THR A 67 7.90 -5.22 -12.76
C THR A 67 6.47 -5.21 -13.30
N LEU A 68 5.47 -5.00 -12.44
CA LEU A 68 4.06 -4.87 -12.85
C LEU A 68 3.86 -3.73 -13.87
N ARG A 69 4.48 -2.58 -13.63
CA ARG A 69 4.34 -1.40 -14.50
C ARG A 69 4.97 -1.59 -15.88
N THR A 70 6.06 -2.32 -15.97
CA THR A 70 6.80 -2.53 -17.23
C THR A 70 6.35 -3.77 -18.00
N GLY A 71 5.41 -4.55 -17.45
CA GLY A 71 4.89 -5.77 -18.08
C GLY A 71 5.94 -6.88 -18.25
N ARG A 72 7.12 -6.74 -17.63
CA ARG A 72 8.11 -7.82 -17.55
C ARG A 72 7.52 -8.84 -16.59
N GLY A 73 7.18 -10.04 -17.05
CA GLY A 73 6.62 -11.07 -16.18
C GLY A 73 7.57 -11.33 -15.01
N SER A 74 7.04 -11.38 -13.78
CA SER A 74 7.81 -11.81 -12.61
C SER A 74 8.02 -13.33 -12.66
N THR A 75 8.79 -13.82 -13.64
CA THR A 75 9.16 -15.24 -13.73
C THR A 75 10.05 -15.66 -12.56
N GLU A 76 10.69 -14.70 -11.89
CA GLU A 76 11.63 -14.93 -10.79
C GLU A 76 11.01 -14.69 -9.38
N GLY A 77 9.71 -14.39 -9.29
CA GLY A 77 9.07 -14.12 -7.99
C GLY A 77 9.54 -12.81 -7.33
N PHE A 78 9.42 -12.73 -6.00
CA PHE A 78 9.91 -11.60 -5.22
C PHE A 78 11.42 -11.75 -4.95
N ARG A 79 12.19 -10.69 -5.22
CA ARG A 79 13.62 -10.62 -4.91
C ARG A 79 13.85 -9.91 -3.58
N THR A 80 14.77 -10.42 -2.77
CA THR A 80 15.30 -9.66 -1.62
C THR A 80 16.23 -8.54 -2.11
N PRO A 81 16.51 -7.49 -1.32
CA PRO A 81 17.32 -6.35 -1.77
C PRO A 81 18.71 -6.73 -2.29
N ASP A 82 19.34 -7.76 -1.71
CA ASP A 82 20.63 -8.32 -2.11
C ASP A 82 20.59 -9.12 -3.43
N GLN A 83 19.40 -9.58 -3.85
CA GLN A 83 19.18 -10.30 -5.10
C GLN A 83 18.88 -9.37 -6.28
N ILE A 84 18.66 -8.07 -6.03
CA ILE A 84 18.37 -7.10 -7.09
C ILE A 84 19.69 -6.72 -7.79
N PRO A 85 19.84 -6.98 -9.11
CA PRO A 85 21.04 -6.60 -9.85
C PRO A 85 21.29 -5.09 -9.79
N ALA A 86 22.55 -4.65 -9.78
CA ALA A 86 22.90 -3.22 -9.63
C ALA A 86 22.18 -2.29 -10.63
N GLU A 87 22.15 -2.66 -11.92
CA GLU A 87 21.44 -1.89 -12.96
C GLU A 87 19.92 -1.80 -12.70
N ARG A 88 19.34 -2.87 -12.15
CA ARG A 88 17.92 -2.93 -11.78
C ARG A 88 17.66 -2.10 -10.55
N ARG A 89 18.57 -2.14 -9.57
CA ARG A 89 18.46 -1.45 -8.30
C ARG A 89 18.35 0.06 -8.48
N GLU A 90 19.20 0.65 -9.33
CA GLU A 90 19.13 2.09 -9.64
C GLU A 90 17.76 2.49 -10.23
N GLN A 91 17.20 1.64 -11.10
CA GLN A 91 15.85 1.87 -11.66
C GLN A 91 14.77 1.77 -10.59
N VAL A 92 14.90 0.80 -9.67
CA VAL A 92 13.95 0.60 -8.57
C VAL A 92 14.02 1.77 -7.60
N GLU A 93 15.21 2.22 -7.22
CA GLU A 93 15.41 3.39 -6.34
C GLU A 93 14.82 4.66 -6.96
N SER A 94 15.10 4.89 -8.25
CA SER A 94 14.54 6.04 -8.99
C SER A 94 13.01 6.00 -9.07
N TYR A 95 12.44 4.81 -9.28
CA TYR A 95 10.99 4.59 -9.30
C TYR A 95 10.38 4.82 -7.92
N LEU A 96 10.96 4.22 -6.88
CA LEU A 96 10.46 4.27 -5.51
C LEU A 96 10.48 5.69 -4.94
N ALA A 97 11.48 6.50 -5.31
CA ALA A 97 11.55 7.92 -4.94
C ALA A 97 10.37 8.76 -5.45
N GLN A 98 9.69 8.30 -6.50
CA GLN A 98 8.53 8.97 -7.11
C GLN A 98 7.21 8.28 -6.76
N ASP A 99 7.24 7.06 -6.24
CA ASP A 99 6.06 6.27 -5.94
C ASP A 99 5.52 6.61 -4.55
N THR A 100 4.44 7.38 -4.53
CA THR A 100 3.74 7.77 -3.29
C THR A 100 2.88 6.66 -2.69
N SER A 101 2.77 5.51 -3.35
CA SER A 101 1.93 4.39 -2.88
C SER A 101 2.60 3.49 -1.83
N VAL A 102 3.89 3.71 -1.56
CA VAL A 102 4.65 3.03 -0.50
C VAL A 102 5.01 4.03 0.58
N ILE A 103 4.56 3.78 1.80
CA ILE A 103 4.90 4.60 2.97
C ILE A 103 6.24 4.10 3.51
N ILE A 104 7.27 4.94 3.49
CA ILE A 104 8.64 4.59 3.88
C ILE A 104 9.14 5.58 4.92
N GLY A 105 9.58 5.07 6.08
CA GLY A 105 10.15 5.91 7.12
C GLY A 105 10.53 5.14 8.37
N THR A 106 10.90 5.89 9.40
CA THR A 106 11.04 5.38 10.75
C THR A 106 9.68 4.95 11.32
N TYR A 107 9.68 4.16 12.39
CA TYR A 107 8.43 3.73 13.05
C TYR A 107 7.50 4.91 13.39
N ASP A 108 8.06 6.01 13.91
CA ASP A 108 7.28 7.18 14.30
C ASP A 108 6.72 7.93 13.08
N GLU A 109 7.53 8.15 12.03
CA GLU A 109 7.08 8.77 10.78
C GLU A 109 5.95 7.96 10.14
N VAL A 110 6.09 6.63 10.09
CA VAL A 110 5.07 5.73 9.53
C VAL A 110 3.80 5.76 10.38
N ALA A 111 3.94 5.71 11.71
CA ALA A 111 2.79 5.77 12.62
C ALA A 111 2.01 7.09 12.47
N GLU A 112 2.71 8.22 12.30
CA GLU A 112 2.09 9.52 12.05
C GLU A 112 1.30 9.53 10.74
N VAL A 113 1.88 9.02 9.65
CA VAL A 113 1.22 8.94 8.34
C VAL A 113 -0.02 8.04 8.41
N ILE A 114 0.07 6.87 9.04
CA ILE A 114 -1.06 5.93 9.18
C ILE A 114 -2.16 6.52 10.07
N SER A 115 -1.79 7.19 11.16
CA SER A 115 -2.76 7.82 12.06
C SER A 115 -3.52 8.96 11.38
N SER A 116 -2.79 9.80 10.64
CA SER A 116 -3.37 10.87 9.82
C SER A 116 -4.28 10.32 8.73
N PHE A 117 -3.87 9.22 8.10
CA PHE A 117 -4.67 8.52 7.12
C PHE A 117 -5.99 8.01 7.71
N ALA A 118 -5.95 7.31 8.85
CA ALA A 118 -7.13 6.78 9.51
C ALA A 118 -8.11 7.90 9.92
N ALA A 119 -7.60 9.00 10.49
CA ALA A 119 -8.40 10.16 10.86
C ALA A 119 -9.14 10.79 9.66
N ASN A 120 -8.48 10.87 8.50
CA ASN A 120 -9.05 11.47 7.29
C ASN A 120 -10.08 10.58 6.58
N HIS A 121 -10.05 9.27 6.81
CA HIS A 121 -10.89 8.31 6.07
C HIS A 121 -11.97 7.64 6.93
N GLY A 122 -12.00 7.93 8.24
CA GLY A 122 -13.00 7.39 9.16
C GLY A 122 -13.02 5.85 9.15
N THR A 123 -11.81 5.27 9.03
CA THR A 123 -11.53 3.84 9.21
C THR A 123 -11.11 3.57 10.65
#